data_AF-A0A3D0DRI6-F1
#
_entry.id   AF-A0A3D0DRI6-F1
#
_cell.length_a   1.000
_cell.length_b   1.000
_cell.length_c   1.000
_cell.angle_alpha   90.00
_cell.angle_beta   90.00
_cell.angle_gamma   90.00
#
_symmetry.space_group_name_H-M   'P 1'
#
loop_
_entity.id
_entity.type
_entity.pdbx_description
1 polymer ?
#
loop_
_entity_poly.entity_id
_entity_poly.type
_entity_poly.pdbx_seq_one_letter_code
_entity_poly.pdbx_strand_id
1 'polypeptide(L)'
;MRRTLHLSTRPSLWGHAFVRYLRSWWYMFHLGAIALVTALSPSTYSRATRHATARYIHAGTWQVLPWFTLLSALISLVIIRIVLVTALSYGLSRYALEMVVRVLVLELIPLSAALFAALRAGMAFDATALGLAR
;
A
#
# COMPACT_ATOMS: atom_id res chain seq x y z
N MET A 1 19.24 -3.00 20.82
CA MET A 1 20.63 -3.17 20.34
C MET A 1 20.72 -2.71 18.89
N ARG A 2 21.35 -1.55 18.66
CA ARG A 2 21.41 -0.79 17.40
C ARG A 2 22.53 -1.35 16.52
N ARG A 3 22.19 -2.18 15.51
CA ARG A 3 23.17 -2.77 14.58
C ARG A 3 23.10 -2.08 13.22
N THR A 4 23.32 -0.78 13.22
CA THR A 4 23.41 0.01 11.98
C THR A 4 24.86 0.11 11.53
N LEU A 5 25.12 -0.48 10.36
CA LEU A 5 25.98 0.08 9.31
C LEU A 5 27.51 0.04 9.54
N HIS A 6 28.10 -1.15 9.44
CA HIS A 6 29.46 -1.32 8.92
C HIS A 6 29.44 -2.23 7.68
N LEU A 7 28.54 -1.95 6.72
CA LEU A 7 28.47 -2.66 5.43
C LEU A 7 29.40 -2.07 4.37
N SER A 8 30.01 -0.92 4.63
CA SER A 8 30.83 -0.20 3.63
C SER A 8 32.27 -0.73 3.50
N THR A 9 32.72 -1.65 4.35
CA THR A 9 34.15 -1.99 4.48
C THR A 9 34.53 -3.42 4.06
N ARG A 10 33.59 -4.28 3.65
CA ARG A 10 33.91 -5.68 3.28
C ARG A 10 33.13 -6.18 2.06
N PRO A 11 33.76 -6.34 0.87
CA PRO A 11 33.08 -6.77 -0.37
C PRO A 11 32.51 -8.20 -0.30
N SER A 12 33.03 -9.06 0.57
CA SER A 12 32.54 -10.43 0.77
C SER A 12 31.16 -10.52 1.44
N LEU A 13 30.71 -9.44 2.11
CA LEU A 13 29.40 -9.41 2.78
C LEU A 13 28.25 -9.05 1.84
N TRP A 14 28.54 -8.46 0.66
CA TRP A 14 27.53 -8.11 -0.34
C TRP A 14 26.86 -9.36 -0.92
N GLY A 15 27.62 -10.43 -1.13
CA GLY A 15 27.09 -11.72 -1.57
C GLY A 15 26.09 -12.29 -0.57
N HIS A 16 26.42 -12.28 0.72
CA HIS A 16 25.51 -12.75 1.76
C HIS A 16 24.27 -11.84 1.93
N ALA A 17 24.43 -10.52 1.80
CA ALA A 17 23.32 -9.58 1.83
C ALA A 17 22.35 -9.78 0.66
N PHE A 18 22.89 -10.00 -0.55
CA PHE A 18 22.12 -10.28 -1.76
C PHE A 18 21.39 -11.63 -1.69
N VAL A 19 22.07 -12.68 -1.25
CA VAL A 19 21.45 -14.01 -1.03
C VAL A 19 20.34 -13.92 0.02
N ARG A 20 20.54 -13.16 1.10
CA ARG A 20 19.50 -12.93 2.10
C ARG A 20 18.30 -12.19 1.52
N TYR A 21 18.53 -11.17 0.69
CA TYR A 21 17.45 -10.43 0.02
C TYR A 21 16.64 -11.33 -0.92
N LEU A 22 17.31 -12.09 -1.78
CA LEU A 22 16.68 -13.08 -2.66
C LEU A 22 15.88 -14.12 -1.88
N ARG A 23 16.44 -14.62 -0.78
CA ARG A 23 15.76 -15.61 0.06
C ARG A 23 14.53 -15.02 0.74
N SER A 24 14.59 -13.78 1.22
CA SER A 24 13.41 -13.07 1.74
C SER A 24 12.32 -12.89 0.67
N TRP A 25 12.70 -12.54 -0.56
CA TRP A 25 11.77 -12.47 -1.69
C TRP A 25 11.12 -13.81 -1.98
N TRP A 26 11.91 -14.90 -1.97
CA TRP A 26 11.38 -16.25 -2.15
C TRP A 26 10.38 -16.63 -1.06
N TYR A 27 10.67 -16.33 0.21
CA TYR A 27 9.72 -16.54 1.31
C TYR A 27 8.43 -15.75 1.12
N MET A 28 8.52 -14.50 0.66
CA MET A 28 7.34 -13.67 0.40
C MET A 28 6.46 -14.25 -0.72
N PHE A 29 7.07 -14.71 -1.82
CA PHE A 29 6.35 -15.40 -2.89
C PHE A 29 5.72 -16.71 -2.43
N HIS A 30 6.45 -17.51 -1.66
CA HIS A 30 5.94 -18.78 -1.14
C HIS A 30 4.76 -18.56 -0.19
N LEU A 31 4.86 -17.58 0.71
CA LEU A 31 3.76 -17.19 1.59
C LEU A 31 2.55 -16.68 0.80
N GLY A 32 2.79 -15.86 -0.23
CA GLY A 32 1.75 -15.41 -1.14
C GLY A 32 1.07 -16.57 -1.87
N ALA A 33 1.83 -17.57 -2.32
CA ALA A 33 1.30 -18.75 -2.99
C ALA A 33 0.45 -19.61 -2.04
N ILE A 34 0.92 -19.86 -0.81
CA ILE A 34 0.11 -20.55 0.21
C ILE A 34 -1.16 -19.76 0.50
N ALA A 35 -1.06 -18.45 0.72
CA ALA A 35 -2.22 -17.60 0.96
C ALA A 35 -3.23 -17.68 -0.18
N LEU A 36 -2.78 -17.62 -1.44
CA LEU A 36 -3.63 -17.74 -2.62
C LEU A 36 -4.31 -19.12 -2.70
N VAL A 37 -3.57 -20.20 -2.49
CA VAL A 37 -4.13 -21.56 -2.46
C VAL A 37 -5.16 -21.70 -1.35
N THR A 38 -4.88 -21.20 -0.15
CA THR A 38 -5.83 -21.24 0.97
C THR A 38 -7.08 -20.39 0.70
N ALA A 39 -6.92 -19.25 0.02
CA ALA A 39 -8.01 -18.37 -0.39
C ALA A 39 -8.85 -18.95 -1.54
N LEU A 40 -8.28 -19.80 -2.39
CA LEU A 40 -9.03 -20.49 -3.45
C LEU A 40 -9.58 -21.85 -2.99
N SER A 41 -9.12 -22.38 -1.86
CA SER A 41 -9.60 -23.65 -1.32
C SER A 41 -10.99 -23.51 -0.70
N PRO A 42 -12.01 -24.24 -1.20
CA PRO A 42 -13.37 -24.16 -0.68
C PRO A 42 -13.50 -24.69 0.75
N SER A 43 -12.59 -25.56 1.21
CA SER A 43 -12.58 -26.08 2.58
C SER A 43 -12.21 -25.03 3.64
N THR A 44 -11.54 -23.94 3.24
CA THR A 44 -11.17 -22.83 4.13
C THR A 44 -12.37 -21.94 4.48
N TYR A 45 -13.40 -21.91 3.63
CA TYR A 45 -14.59 -21.05 3.78
C TYR A 45 -15.67 -21.67 4.68
N SER A 46 -15.31 -22.05 5.90
CA SER A 46 -16.30 -22.42 6.92
C SER A 46 -17.10 -21.19 7.38
N ARG A 47 -18.30 -21.40 7.95
CA ARG A 47 -19.13 -20.32 8.50
C ARG A 47 -18.38 -19.47 9.54
N ALA A 48 -17.59 -20.10 10.40
CA ALA A 48 -16.81 -19.42 11.43
C ALA A 48 -15.72 -18.52 10.82
N THR A 49 -14.98 -19.02 9.84
CA THR A 49 -13.95 -18.25 9.13
C THR A 49 -14.55 -17.05 8.39
N ARG A 50 -15.72 -17.22 7.74
CA ARG A 50 -16.41 -16.11 7.06
C ARG A 50 -16.77 -14.96 8.00
N HIS A 51 -17.31 -15.24 9.18
CA HIS A 51 -17.66 -14.19 10.15
C HIS A 51 -16.42 -13.48 10.70
N ALA A 52 -15.35 -14.24 10.99
CA ALA A 52 -14.09 -13.66 11.41
C ALA A 52 -13.51 -12.73 10.33
N THR A 53 -13.43 -13.19 9.08
CA THR A 53 -12.93 -12.39 7.95
C THR A 53 -13.75 -11.12 7.73
N ALA A 54 -15.08 -11.21 7.76
CA ALA A 54 -15.94 -10.03 7.63
C ALA A 54 -15.70 -9.01 8.74
N ARG A 55 -15.53 -9.47 9.99
CA ARG A 55 -15.23 -8.60 11.12
C ARG A 55 -13.87 -7.92 11.00
N TYR A 56 -12.84 -8.64 10.52
CA TYR A 56 -11.52 -8.05 10.28
C TYR A 56 -11.52 -7.04 9.14
N ILE A 57 -12.23 -7.31 8.04
CA ILE A 57 -12.39 -6.34 6.95
C ILE A 57 -13.11 -5.09 7.46
N HIS A 58 -14.21 -5.27 8.19
CA HIS A 58 -14.97 -4.14 8.72
C HIS A 58 -14.14 -3.31 9.72
N ALA A 59 -13.53 -3.97 10.71
CA ALA A 59 -12.70 -3.30 11.72
C ALA A 59 -11.46 -2.63 11.09
N GLY A 60 -10.83 -3.26 10.10
CA GLY A 60 -9.65 -2.73 9.43
C GLY A 60 -9.96 -1.58 8.48
N THR A 61 -11.10 -1.62 7.80
CA THR A 61 -11.45 -0.66 6.73
C THR A 61 -12.22 0.55 7.25
N TRP A 62 -13.15 0.35 8.19
CA TRP A 62 -14.04 1.42 8.66
C TRP A 62 -13.29 2.62 9.25
N GLN A 63 -12.27 2.36 10.07
CA GLN A 63 -11.49 3.43 10.72
C GLN A 63 -10.61 4.22 9.72
N VAL A 64 -10.26 3.57 8.61
CA VAL A 64 -9.33 4.07 7.60
C VAL A 64 -10.02 4.92 6.54
N LEU A 65 -11.23 4.50 6.12
CA LEU A 65 -12.06 5.16 5.11
C LEU A 65 -12.15 6.68 5.25
N PRO A 66 -12.50 7.26 6.42
CA PRO A 66 -12.68 8.70 6.52
C PRO A 66 -11.36 9.45 6.31
N TRP A 67 -10.25 8.94 6.83
CA TRP A 67 -8.96 9.62 6.74
C TRP A 67 -8.34 9.51 5.34
N PHE A 68 -8.45 8.34 4.73
CA PHE A 68 -8.08 8.15 3.33
C PHE A 68 -8.90 9.05 2.40
N THR A 69 -10.22 9.09 2.59
CA THR A 69 -11.12 9.92 1.77
C THR A 69 -10.80 11.40 1.93
N LEU A 70 -10.56 11.86 3.17
CA LEU A 70 -10.18 13.26 3.42
C LEU A 70 -8.86 13.61 2.74
N LEU A 71 -7.82 12.80 2.92
CA LEU A 71 -6.50 13.04 2.32
C LEU A 71 -6.60 13.05 0.78
N SER A 72 -7.28 12.05 0.21
CA SER A 72 -7.47 11.93 -1.23
C SER A 72 -8.28 13.10 -1.80
N ALA A 73 -9.33 13.54 -1.11
CA ALA A 73 -10.13 14.69 -1.51
C ALA A 73 -9.32 16.00 -1.47
N LEU A 74 -8.54 16.23 -0.40
CA LEU A 74 -7.69 17.42 -0.28
C LEU A 74 -6.63 17.48 -1.38
N ILE A 75 -5.92 16.36 -1.60
CA ILE A 75 -4.91 16.27 -2.67
C ILE A 75 -5.57 16.49 -4.04
N SER A 76 -6.69 15.83 -4.30
CA SER A 76 -7.42 15.97 -5.56
C SER A 76 -7.85 17.42 -5.80
N LEU A 77 -8.42 18.09 -4.79
CA LEU A 77 -8.83 19.49 -4.89
C LEU A 77 -7.66 20.41 -5.27
N VAL A 78 -6.52 20.25 -4.62
CA VAL A 78 -5.30 21.04 -4.89
C VAL A 78 -4.82 20.80 -6.32
N ILE A 79 -4.72 19.54 -6.75
CA ILE A 79 -4.27 19.20 -8.11
C ILE A 79 -5.25 19.70 -9.16
N ILE A 80 -6.56 19.53 -8.96
CA ILE A 80 -7.59 20.08 -9.85
C ILE A 80 -7.38 21.58 -10.02
N ARG A 81 -7.19 22.31 -8.91
CA ARG A 81 -7.01 23.76 -8.97
C ARG A 81 -5.75 24.15 -9.74
N ILE A 82 -4.63 23.47 -9.50
CA ILE A 82 -3.37 23.71 -10.22
C ILE A 82 -3.59 23.48 -11.72
N VAL A 83 -4.08 22.29 -12.11
CA VAL A 83 -4.26 21.94 -13.53
C VAL A 83 -5.25 22.88 -14.22
N LEU A 84 -6.37 23.21 -13.58
CA LEU A 84 -7.37 24.13 -14.16
C LEU A 84 -6.79 25.53 -14.36
N VAL A 85 -6.13 26.10 -13.36
CA VAL A 85 -5.55 27.45 -13.48
C VAL A 85 -4.47 27.46 -14.56
N THR A 86 -3.60 26.46 -14.58
CA THR A 86 -2.54 26.34 -15.58
C THR A 86 -3.10 26.17 -17.00
N ALA A 87 -4.13 25.33 -17.19
CA ALA A 87 -4.74 25.14 -18.49
C ALA A 87 -5.47 26.39 -18.98
N LEU A 88 -6.11 27.15 -18.08
CA LEU A 88 -6.73 28.43 -18.41
C LEU A 88 -5.68 29.47 -18.84
N SER A 89 -4.60 29.61 -18.08
CA SER A 89 -3.51 30.55 -18.39
C SER A 89 -2.78 30.25 -19.69
N TYR A 90 -2.72 28.97 -20.12
CA TYR A 90 -2.11 28.58 -21.39
C TYR A 90 -3.10 28.44 -22.56
N GLY A 91 -4.39 28.76 -22.38
CA GLY A 91 -5.40 28.61 -23.44
C GLY A 91 -5.72 27.16 -23.83
N LEU A 92 -5.33 26.19 -22.99
CA LEU A 92 -5.51 24.75 -23.16
C LEU A 92 -6.77 24.23 -22.45
N SER A 93 -7.74 25.09 -22.15
CA SER A 93 -8.95 24.76 -21.37
C SER A 93 -9.71 23.54 -21.90
N ARG A 94 -9.70 23.32 -23.23
CA ARG A 94 -10.30 22.15 -23.89
C ARG A 94 -9.69 20.80 -23.47
N TYR A 95 -8.43 20.78 -23.02
CA TYR A 95 -7.73 19.58 -22.56
C TYR A 95 -7.64 19.49 -21.03
N ALA A 96 -8.10 20.52 -20.30
CA ALA A 96 -7.98 20.57 -18.85
C ALA A 96 -8.67 19.37 -18.18
N LEU A 97 -9.89 19.05 -18.61
CA LEU A 97 -10.65 17.93 -18.06
C LEU A 97 -9.97 16.59 -18.34
N GLU A 98 -9.47 16.37 -19.54
CA GLU A 98 -8.77 15.14 -19.92
C GLU A 98 -7.52 14.92 -19.06
N MET A 99 -6.69 15.97 -18.92
CA MET A 99 -5.49 15.93 -18.08
C MET A 99 -5.83 15.70 -16.61
N VAL A 100 -6.86 16.36 -16.09
CA VAL A 100 -7.35 16.17 -14.72
C VAL A 100 -7.78 14.73 -14.48
N VAL A 101 -8.61 14.16 -15.37
CA VAL A 101 -9.08 12.78 -15.21
C VAL A 101 -7.92 11.80 -15.27
N ARG A 102 -6.98 11.96 -16.21
CA ARG A 102 -5.82 11.07 -16.32
C ARG A 102 -4.93 11.13 -15.06
N VAL A 103 -4.51 12.32 -14.67
CA VAL A 103 -3.60 12.49 -13.52
C VAL A 103 -4.29 12.05 -12.22
N LEU A 104 -5.56 12.38 -12.03
CA LEU A 104 -6.26 11.99 -10.80
C LEU A 104 -6.64 10.52 -10.79
N VAL A 105 -7.38 10.06 -11.81
CA VAL A 105 -8.03 8.75 -11.77
C VAL A 105 -7.07 7.63 -12.13
N LEU A 106 -6.19 7.83 -13.12
CA LEU A 106 -5.29 6.78 -13.58
C LEU A 106 -3.98 6.73 -12.80
N GLU A 107 -3.54 7.85 -12.25
CA GLU A 107 -2.23 7.94 -11.59
C GLU A 107 -2.37 8.16 -10.09
N LEU A 108 -2.98 9.27 -9.66
CA LEU A 108 -2.89 9.74 -8.29
C LEU A 108 -3.79 8.96 -7.31
N ILE A 109 -5.03 8.65 -7.68
CA ILE A 109 -5.95 7.86 -6.85
C ILE A 109 -5.39 6.44 -6.66
N PRO A 110 -4.95 5.72 -7.70
CA PRO A 110 -4.31 4.41 -7.53
C PRO A 110 -3.01 4.47 -6.72
N LEU A 111 -2.15 5.46 -6.97
CA LEU A 111 -0.88 5.61 -6.27
C LEU A 111 -1.11 5.93 -4.78
N SER A 112 -2.01 6.87 -4.48
CA SER A 112 -2.35 7.20 -3.09
C SER A 112 -3.02 6.03 -2.36
N ALA A 113 -3.88 5.27 -3.03
CA ALA A 113 -4.47 4.04 -2.48
C ALA A 113 -3.40 2.98 -2.16
N ALA A 114 -2.47 2.73 -3.08
CA ALA A 114 -1.38 1.78 -2.89
C ALA A 114 -0.44 2.21 -1.75
N LEU A 115 -0.04 3.49 -1.72
CA LEU A 115 0.81 4.05 -0.68
C LEU A 115 0.13 3.95 0.70
N PHE A 116 -1.14 4.35 0.77
CA PHE A 116 -1.91 4.29 2.00
C PHE A 116 -2.03 2.84 2.50
N ALA A 117 -2.38 1.90 1.61
CA ALA A 117 -2.48 0.48 1.95
C ALA A 117 -1.14 -0.08 2.45
N ALA A 118 -0.03 0.29 1.80
CA ALA A 118 1.32 -0.13 2.21
C ALA A 118 1.69 0.41 3.60
N LEU A 119 1.45 1.70 3.87
CA LEU A 119 1.70 2.30 5.18
C LEU A 119 0.85 1.64 6.27
N ARG A 120 -0.44 1.41 5.99
CA ARG A 120 -1.36 0.79 6.94
C ARG A 120 -0.99 -0.65 7.27
N ALA A 121 -0.60 -1.42 6.26
CA ALA A 121 -0.14 -2.79 6.43
C ALA A 121 1.18 -2.82 7.22
N GLY A 122 2.15 -1.97 6.87
CA GLY A 122 3.42 -1.84 7.58
C GLY A 122 3.23 -1.54 9.07
N MET A 123 2.40 -0.55 9.41
CA MET A 123 2.11 -0.22 10.81
C MET A 123 1.41 -1.37 11.55
N ALA A 124 0.56 -2.15 10.88
CA ALA A 124 -0.08 -3.32 11.48
C ALA A 124 0.94 -4.44 11.78
N PHE A 125 1.87 -4.68 10.85
CA PHE A 125 2.94 -5.67 11.03
C PHE A 125 3.89 -5.27 12.16
N ASP A 126 4.28 -3.99 12.26
CA ASP A 126 5.13 -3.52 13.35
C ASP A 126 4.42 -3.59 14.71
N ALA A 127 3.15 -3.18 14.79
CA ALA A 127 2.38 -3.24 16.03
C ALA A 127 2.16 -4.67 16.55
N THR A 128 1.96 -5.64 15.64
CA THR A 128 1.87 -7.06 15.98
C THR A 128 3.22 -7.64 16.38
N ALA A 129 4.31 -7.26 15.70
CA ALA A 129 5.67 -7.67 16.07
C ALA A 129 6.10 -7.14 17.46
N LEU A 130 5.61 -5.97 17.86
CA LEU A 130 5.86 -5.37 19.17
C LEU A 130 4.93 -5.90 20.28
N GLY A 131 3.99 -6.80 19.97
CA GLY A 131 3.04 -7.36 20.94
C GLY A 131 2.00 -6.37 21.48
N LEU A 132 1.86 -5.21 20.82
CA LEU A 132 0.92 -4.14 21.21
C LEU A 132 -0.50 -4.38 20.67
N ALA A 133 -0.63 -5.25 19.67
CA ALA A 133 -1.92 -5.74 19.19
C ALA A 133 -2.35 -6.95 20.04
N ARG A 134 -2.96 -6.69 21.21
CA ARG A 134 -3.75 -7.68 21.96
C ARG A 134 -5.23 -7.47 21.69
#